data_AF-A0A2V8CI23-F1
#
_entry.id   AF-A0A2V8CI23-F1
#
_cell.length_a   1.000
_cell.length_b   1.000
_cell.length_c   1.000
_cell.angle_alpha   90.00
_cell.angle_beta   90.00
_cell.angle_gamma   90.00
#
_symmetry.space_group_name_H-M   'P 1'
#
loop_
_entity.id
_entity.type
_entity.pdbx_description
1 polymer ?
#
loop_
_entity_poly.entity_id
_entity_poly.type
_entity_poly.pdbx_seq_one_letter_code
_entity_poly.pdbx_strand_id
1 'polypeptide(L)'
;MPARHTHRDARHESVTALTQAEETEMARQLELKGRTYWILSEPHQGGWKACVTEVRGEDQESIGIEATAETRGAADDAAERKLRRLLRAY
;
A
#
# COMPACT_ATOMS: atom_id res chain seq x y z
N MET A 1 -44.32 42.29 -11.66
CA MET A 1 -43.82 40.96 -12.04
C MET A 1 -42.42 40.79 -11.45
N PRO A 2 -42.18 39.82 -10.53
CA PRO A 2 -41.09 39.87 -9.57
C PRO A 2 -39.85 39.02 -9.91
N ALA A 3 -38.75 39.36 -9.23
CA ALA A 3 -37.63 38.50 -8.78
C ALA A 3 -36.83 37.72 -9.83
N ARG A 4 -35.72 38.32 -10.28
CA ARG A 4 -34.58 37.60 -10.85
C ARG A 4 -33.92 36.78 -9.73
N HIS A 5 -34.06 35.46 -9.83
CA HIS A 5 -33.44 34.47 -8.96
C HIS A 5 -31.94 34.71 -8.82
N THR A 6 -31.48 34.81 -7.58
CA THR A 6 -30.10 34.58 -7.16
C THR A 6 -29.70 33.15 -7.55
N HIS A 7 -28.79 33.01 -8.51
CA HIS A 7 -28.15 31.71 -8.73
C HIS A 7 -27.13 31.51 -7.60
N ARG A 8 -27.60 30.75 -6.61
CA ARG A 8 -26.84 30.20 -5.48
C ARG A 8 -25.66 29.38 -6.00
N ASP A 9 -24.55 29.46 -5.27
CA ASP A 9 -23.39 28.59 -5.37
C ASP A 9 -23.74 27.14 -5.71
N ALA A 10 -23.03 26.59 -6.67
CA ALA A 10 -22.90 25.16 -6.85
C ALA A 10 -21.44 24.85 -7.23
N ARG A 11 -20.53 25.17 -6.30
CA ARG A 11 -19.22 24.52 -6.23
C ARG A 11 -19.46 23.04 -5.99
N HIS A 12 -19.53 22.25 -7.06
CA HIS A 12 -19.36 20.81 -6.96
C HIS A 12 -17.88 20.51 -7.15
N GLU A 13 -17.11 20.76 -6.09
CA GLU A 13 -15.79 20.17 -5.92
C GLU A 13 -15.96 18.68 -5.65
N SER A 14 -15.36 17.87 -6.52
CA SER A 14 -14.63 16.65 -6.15
C SER A 14 -15.43 15.53 -5.48
N VAL A 15 -16.09 14.68 -6.28
CA VAL A 15 -16.45 13.32 -5.84
C VAL A 15 -16.18 12.33 -6.98
N THR A 16 -14.91 12.08 -7.30
CA THR A 16 -14.50 10.85 -8.01
C THR A 16 -13.00 10.58 -7.79
N ALA A 17 -12.61 10.28 -6.55
CA ALA A 17 -11.25 9.84 -6.24
C ALA A 17 -11.22 8.82 -5.10
N LEU A 18 -12.25 7.97 -4.99
CA LEU A 18 -12.33 6.90 -4.00
C LEU A 18 -13.03 5.70 -4.64
N THR A 19 -12.32 4.97 -5.50
CA THR A 19 -12.65 3.58 -5.94
C THR A 19 -11.63 2.97 -6.92
N GLN A 20 -10.42 3.53 -7.08
CA GLN A 20 -9.38 2.93 -7.95
C GLN A 20 -8.17 2.38 -7.19
N ALA A 21 -8.01 2.71 -5.90
CA ALA A 21 -6.91 2.24 -5.07
C ALA A 21 -7.14 0.83 -4.48
N GLU A 22 -8.39 0.36 -4.43
CA GLU A 22 -8.73 -0.90 -3.73
C GLU A 22 -8.45 -2.17 -4.56
N GLU A 23 -8.16 -2.06 -5.86
CA GLU A 23 -8.01 -3.25 -6.73
C GLU A 23 -6.56 -3.62 -7.10
N THR A 24 -5.55 -2.85 -6.67
CA THR A 24 -4.15 -3.16 -7.02
C THR A 24 -3.20 -3.29 -5.85
N GLU A 25 -3.68 -3.19 -4.61
CA GLU A 25 -2.88 -3.60 -3.45
C GLU A 25 -2.86 -5.13 -3.39
N MET A 26 -1.67 -5.69 -3.56
CA MET A 26 -1.43 -7.13 -3.61
C MET A 26 -0.63 -7.53 -2.39
N ALA A 27 -1.07 -8.59 -1.72
CA ALA A 27 -0.48 -9.00 -0.46
C ALA A 27 0.08 -10.43 -0.56
N ARG A 28 1.32 -10.64 -0.11
CA ARG A 28 1.96 -11.95 -0.01
C ARG A 28 2.34 -12.25 1.44
N GLN A 29 1.76 -13.30 2.00
CA GLN A 29 2.12 -13.79 3.33
C GLN A 29 3.41 -14.61 3.28
N LEU A 30 4.26 -14.44 4.29
CA LEU A 30 5.49 -15.17 4.54
C LEU A 30 5.56 -15.58 6.01
N GLU A 31 5.95 -16.82 6.27
CA GLU A 31 6.24 -17.29 7.62
C GLU A 31 7.75 -17.52 7.78
N LEU A 32 8.37 -16.81 8.72
CA LEU A 32 9.81 -16.86 8.96
C LEU A 32 10.08 -16.91 10.46
N LYS A 33 10.88 -17.89 10.91
CA LYS A 33 11.25 -18.09 12.33
C LYS A 33 10.04 -18.11 13.29
N GLY A 34 8.89 -18.65 12.86
CA GLY A 34 7.66 -18.71 13.67
C GLY A 34 6.91 -17.37 13.78
N ARG A 35 7.25 -16.38 12.95
CA ARG A 35 6.57 -15.09 12.84
C ARG A 35 5.95 -14.94 11.45
N THR A 36 4.81 -14.27 11.39
CA THR A 36 4.10 -13.99 10.14
C THR A 36 4.42 -12.59 9.66
N TYR A 37 4.79 -12.49 8.39
CA TYR A 37 5.06 -11.23 7.71
C TYR A 37 4.18 -11.13 6.47
N TRP A 38 3.70 -9.93 6.18
CA TRP A 38 3.00 -9.61 4.96
C TRP A 38 3.85 -8.67 4.13
N ILE A 39 4.02 -9.00 2.86
CA ILE A 39 4.54 -8.08 1.86
C ILE A 39 3.34 -7.46 1.17
N LEU A 40 3.17 -6.16 1.36
CA LEU A 40 2.10 -5.35 0.77
C LEU A 40 2.68 -4.59 -0.42
N SER A 41 2.12 -4.79 -1.59
CA SER A 41 2.66 -4.27 -2.84
C SER A 41 1.65 -3.44 -3.59
N GLU A 42 2.05 -2.23 -3.95
CA GLU A 42 1.23 -1.22 -4.61
C GLU A 42 1.92 -0.69 -5.87
N PRO A 43 1.18 -0.30 -6.92
CA PRO A 43 1.74 0.45 -8.03
C PRO A 43 2.35 1.78 -7.54
N HIS A 44 3.59 2.08 -7.95
CA HIS A 44 4.31 3.27 -7.52
C HIS A 44 5.19 3.84 -8.64
N GLN A 45 4.89 5.06 -9.09
CA GLN A 45 5.70 5.83 -10.07
C GLN A 45 6.11 5.04 -11.33
N GLY A 46 5.18 4.29 -11.93
CA GLY A 46 5.46 3.50 -13.13
C GLY A 46 6.15 2.15 -12.88
N GLY A 47 6.37 1.80 -11.61
CA GLY A 47 6.77 0.47 -11.16
C GLY A 47 5.89 0.00 -10.01
N TRP A 48 6.48 -0.77 -9.11
CA TRP A 48 5.84 -1.33 -7.93
C TRP A 48 6.67 -1.01 -6.70
N LYS A 49 5.99 -0.72 -5.59
CA LYS A 49 6.56 -0.59 -4.25
C LYS A 49 6.02 -1.73 -3.40
N ALA A 50 6.90 -2.38 -2.66
CA ALA A 50 6.58 -3.41 -1.69
C ALA A 50 7.03 -2.97 -0.29
N CYS A 51 6.15 -3.09 0.69
CA CYS A 51 6.38 -2.81 2.11
C CYS A 51 6.22 -4.09 2.91
N VAL A 52 6.89 -4.20 4.05
CA VAL A 52 6.75 -5.38 4.93
C VAL A 52 6.14 -5.00 6.27
N THR A 53 5.14 -5.78 6.68
CA THR A 53 4.45 -5.68 7.96
C THR A 53 4.59 -7.00 8.71
N GLU A 54 4.99 -6.96 9.99
CA GLU A 54 4.94 -8.12 10.88
C GLU A 54 3.57 -8.21 11.54
N VAL A 55 3.01 -9.41 11.60
CA VAL A 55 1.76 -9.70 12.31
C VAL A 55 2.08 -10.40 13.62
N ARG A 56 1.59 -9.82 14.72
CA ARG A 56 1.76 -10.32 16.09
C ARG A 56 0.39 -10.42 16.76
N GLY A 57 -0.27 -11.55 16.58
CA GLY A 57 -1.65 -11.73 17.09
C GLY A 57 -2.62 -10.81 16.35
N GLU A 58 -3.25 -9.88 17.08
CA GLU A 58 -4.15 -8.87 16.51
C GLU A 58 -3.40 -7.63 16.01
N ASP A 59 -2.13 -7.46 16.38
CA ASP A 59 -1.32 -6.30 16.01
C ASP A 59 -0.61 -6.49 14.67
N GLN A 60 -0.52 -5.40 13.90
CA GLN A 60 0.25 -5.30 12.67
C GLN A 60 1.25 -4.15 12.78
N GLU A 61 2.54 -4.44 12.61
CA GLU A 61 3.62 -3.47 12.77
C GLU A 61 4.47 -3.40 11.49
N SER A 62 4.56 -2.21 10.88
CA SER A 62 5.47 -1.99 9.76
C SER A 62 6.91 -2.06 10.26
N ILE A 63 7.74 -2.91 9.64
CA ILE A 63 9.12 -3.13 10.06
C ILE A 63 10.13 -2.22 9.32
N GLY A 64 9.64 -1.18 8.64
CA GLY A 64 10.47 -0.19 7.95
C GLY A 64 11.19 -0.71 6.71
N ILE A 65 10.75 -1.86 6.17
CA ILE A 65 11.30 -2.42 4.93
C ILE A 65 10.43 -1.97 3.77
N GLU A 66 11.04 -1.23 2.85
CA GLU A 66 10.44 -0.86 1.57
C GLU A 66 11.36 -1.27 0.43
N ALA A 67 10.80 -1.68 -0.70
CA ALA A 67 11.54 -1.95 -1.94
C ALA A 67 10.73 -1.51 -3.16
N THR A 68 11.40 -0.94 -4.15
CA THR A 68 10.79 -0.59 -5.42
C THR A 68 11.43 -1.40 -6.56
N ALA A 69 10.63 -1.74 -7.56
CA ALA A 69 11.10 -2.40 -8.77
C ALA A 69 10.14 -2.15 -9.95
N GLU A 70 10.56 -2.51 -11.16
CA GLU A 70 9.72 -2.37 -12.36
C GLU A 70 8.49 -3.28 -12.34
N THR A 71 8.57 -4.43 -11.68
CA THR A 71 7.48 -5.41 -11.58
C THR A 71 7.16 -5.73 -10.12
N ARG A 72 5.90 -6.11 -9.86
CA ARG A 72 5.43 -6.53 -8.53
C ARG A 72 6.35 -7.60 -7.93
N GLY A 73 6.58 -8.69 -8.66
CA GLY A 73 7.39 -9.81 -8.16
C GLY A 73 8.82 -9.40 -7.83
N ALA A 74 9.43 -8.51 -8.62
CA ALA A 74 10.75 -8.00 -8.32
C ALA A 74 10.78 -7.12 -7.05
N ALA A 75 9.72 -6.35 -6.79
CA ALA A 75 9.57 -5.56 -5.57
C ALA A 75 9.38 -6.49 -4.35
N ASP A 76 8.52 -7.51 -4.48
CA ASP A 76 8.28 -8.52 -3.44
C ASP A 76 9.58 -9.26 -3.09
N ASP A 77 10.31 -9.73 -4.09
CA ASP A 77 11.57 -10.47 -3.89
C ASP A 77 12.65 -9.59 -3.26
N ALA A 78 12.68 -8.30 -3.61
CA ALA A 78 13.59 -7.34 -2.99
C ALA A 78 13.22 -7.06 -1.53
N ALA A 79 11.93 -6.91 -1.22
CA ALA A 79 11.42 -6.76 0.14
C ALA A 79 11.69 -8.02 0.99
N GLU A 80 11.40 -9.21 0.45
CA GLU A 80 11.70 -10.50 1.09
C GLU A 80 13.20 -10.64 1.38
N ARG A 81 14.06 -10.28 0.43
CA ARG A 81 15.52 -10.35 0.60
C ARG A 81 16.00 -9.41 1.70
N LYS A 82 15.45 -8.19 1.78
CA LYS A 82 15.74 -7.24 2.86
C LYS A 82 15.28 -7.80 4.21
N LEU A 83 14.08 -8.37 4.27
CA LEU A 83 13.53 -9.03 5.48
C LEU A 83 14.43 -10.17 5.94
N ARG A 84 14.82 -11.08 5.05
CA ARG A 84 15.71 -12.20 5.38
C ARG A 84 17.08 -11.71 5.86
N ARG A 85 17.60 -10.59 5.34
CA ARG A 85 18.84 -9.98 5.82
C ARG A 85 18.69 -9.41 7.22
N LEU A 86 17.61 -8.65 7.47
CA LEU A 86 17.29 -8.09 8.79
C LEU A 86 17.19 -9.20 9.84
N LEU A 87 16.45 -10.27 9.54
CA LEU A 87 16.27 -11.40 10.44
C LEU A 87 17.51 -12.27 10.63
N ARG A 88 18.54 -12.15 9.78
CA ARG A 88 19.85 -12.82 9.98
C ARG A 88 20.80 -11.99 10.84
N ALA A 89 20.64 -10.67 10.86
CA ALA A 89 21.42 -9.76 11.69
C ALA A 89 20.96 -9.77 13.16
N TYR A 90 19.82 -10.41 13.44
CA TYR A 90 19.19 -10.55 14.76
C TYR A 90 19.18 -12.02 15.20
#